data_AF-A0A7J9FGG3-F1
#
_entry.id   AF-A0A7J9FGG3-F1
#
_cell.length_a   1.000
_cell.length_b   1.000
_cell.length_c   1.000
_cell.angle_alpha   90.00
_cell.angle_beta   90.00
_cell.angle_gamma   90.00
#
_symmetry.space_group_name_H-M   'P 1'
#
loop_
_entity.id
_entity.type
_entity.pdbx_description
1 polymer ?
#
loop_
_entity_poly.entity_id
_entity_poly.type
_entity_poly.pdbx_seq_one_letter_code
_entity_poly.pdbx_strand_id
1 'polypeptide(L)'
;MENASSQGIDSDESVRCLQVENFDEQELVDHGISDNIDLCLGEVDKIIEESSEGLPLLRNAAEPYIGMEFKSRDAAREFYIAYGRHIGFTVRIHHNRRSRINNSVIGQDFVCSKEGFREKKYMYRKDRVLPPPPITREGCPAMLRLALRDGVKWVVTKFVKEHNHSLMSPGKVPWRGSTKNLITEDEKDQRIRELTQELNNEKQKCKRRCAAYQEQLRTILKFVEEHTDQLSKKVQDIVKNISELEEERLEDSDCRYV
;
A
#
# COMPACT_ATOMS: atom_id res chain seq x y z
N MET A 1 54.73 12.21 -34.11
CA MET A 1 53.34 12.35 -34.59
C MET A 1 52.51 11.39 -33.74
N GLU A 2 51.48 11.77 -33.00
CA GLU A 2 50.80 13.03 -32.70
C GLU A 2 49.82 12.72 -31.55
N ASN A 3 49.65 13.69 -30.64
CA ASN A 3 48.45 14.07 -29.85
C ASN A 3 47.67 13.01 -29.04
N ALA A 4 47.51 13.11 -27.71
CA ALA A 4 46.92 14.17 -26.85
C ALA A 4 45.39 14.12 -26.73
N SER A 5 44.93 14.41 -25.51
CA SER A 5 43.56 14.78 -25.09
C SER A 5 42.53 13.63 -24.96
N SER A 6 41.57 13.59 -24.03
CA SER A 6 41.27 14.23 -22.74
C SER A 6 39.82 13.81 -22.41
N GLN A 7 39.52 13.54 -21.12
CA GLN A 7 38.24 13.79 -20.43
C GLN A 7 36.94 13.02 -20.76
N GLY A 8 36.15 12.81 -19.68
CA GLY A 8 34.68 12.65 -19.66
C GLY A 8 34.22 11.26 -19.17
N ILE A 9 33.75 11.04 -17.93
CA ILE A 9 32.42 11.38 -17.35
C ILE A 9 31.30 10.68 -18.16
N ASP A 10 30.41 9.83 -17.62
CA ASP A 10 29.53 10.12 -16.49
C ASP A 10 29.03 8.88 -15.74
N SER A 11 28.84 9.03 -14.44
CA SER A 11 28.22 8.04 -13.55
C SER A 11 26.77 8.39 -13.29
N ASP A 12 26.05 7.32 -13.01
CA ASP A 12 24.62 7.16 -12.92
C ASP A 12 23.94 7.99 -11.81
N GLU A 13 22.66 8.22 -12.09
CA GLU A 13 21.54 8.32 -11.16
C GLU A 13 21.35 9.55 -10.26
N SER A 14 20.65 10.52 -10.86
CA SER A 14 19.75 11.45 -10.20
C SER A 14 18.71 10.72 -9.34
N VAL A 15 18.71 10.96 -8.03
CA VAL A 15 17.51 10.87 -7.20
C VAL A 15 17.30 12.19 -6.47
N ARG A 16 16.43 13.03 -7.04
CA ARG A 16 15.84 14.20 -6.39
C ARG A 16 15.03 13.76 -5.17
N CYS A 17 15.27 14.37 -4.02
CA CYS A 17 14.34 14.35 -2.90
C CYS A 17 14.25 15.74 -2.27
N LEU A 18 13.20 16.48 -2.61
CA LEU A 18 12.68 17.71 -2.01
C LEU A 18 11.19 17.74 -2.42
N GLN A 19 10.17 18.09 -1.64
CA GLN A 19 10.02 18.76 -0.34
C GLN A 19 8.75 18.20 0.34
N VAL A 20 8.67 18.25 1.67
CA VAL A 20 7.39 18.46 2.36
C VAL A 20 7.60 19.55 3.41
N GLU A 21 6.80 20.61 3.25
CA GLU A 21 6.77 21.82 4.06
C GLU A 21 6.06 21.57 5.40
N ASN A 22 6.51 22.29 6.42
CA ASN A 22 5.95 22.35 7.78
C ASN A 22 4.57 23.00 7.79
N PHE A 23 3.65 22.57 8.66
CA PHE A 23 2.68 23.46 9.33
C PHE A 23 2.32 22.92 10.72
N ASP A 24 2.17 23.86 11.64
CA ASP A 24 2.27 23.78 13.10
C ASP A 24 1.12 23.06 13.84
N GLU A 25 1.48 22.49 15.00
CA GLU A 25 0.60 21.97 16.04
C GLU A 25 0.10 23.11 16.95
N GLN A 26 -1.17 23.07 17.37
CA GLN A 26 -1.66 23.87 18.48
C GLN A 26 -2.55 23.03 19.41
N GLU A 27 -2.06 22.86 20.64
CA GLU A 27 -2.70 22.21 21.79
C GLU A 27 -3.93 22.99 22.27
N LEU A 28 -4.97 22.27 22.75
CA LEU A 28 -5.95 22.80 23.69
C LEU A 28 -6.31 21.74 24.75
N VAL A 29 -6.40 22.22 25.99
CA VAL A 29 -6.30 21.50 27.26
C VAL A 29 -7.67 21.02 27.76
N ASP A 30 -7.61 19.88 28.47
CA ASP A 30 -8.62 19.18 29.26
C ASP A 30 -9.33 20.03 30.34
N HIS A 31 -10.65 19.83 30.51
CA HIS A 31 -11.38 20.09 31.74
C HIS A 31 -12.54 19.09 31.91
N GLY A 32 -12.39 18.17 32.87
CA GLY A 32 -13.43 17.25 33.31
C GLY A 32 -14.44 17.88 34.28
N ILE A 33 -15.65 17.31 34.32
CA ILE A 33 -16.61 17.42 35.43
C ILE A 33 -17.32 16.06 35.58
N SER A 34 -17.48 15.67 36.85
CA SER A 34 -17.87 14.37 37.39
C SER A 34 -19.36 14.23 37.72
N ASP A 35 -19.73 12.98 38.06
CA ASP A 35 -20.78 12.52 38.99
C ASP A 35 -22.22 12.25 38.49
N ASN A 36 -22.56 10.95 38.41
CA ASN A 36 -23.40 10.20 39.39
C ASN A 36 -23.86 8.85 38.76
N ILE A 37 -23.37 7.68 39.22
CA ILE A 37 -23.98 6.74 40.19
C ILE A 37 -25.29 6.11 39.66
N ASP A 38 -25.38 4.79 39.43
CA ASP A 38 -25.59 3.76 40.47
C ASP A 38 -25.32 2.32 39.95
N LEU A 39 -25.02 1.45 40.92
CA LEU A 39 -24.59 0.04 40.92
C LEU A 39 -25.66 -0.94 40.33
N CYS A 40 -25.37 -2.18 39.92
CA CYS A 40 -24.83 -3.28 40.73
C CYS A 40 -24.25 -4.42 39.88
N LEU A 41 -23.09 -4.92 40.33
CA LEU A 41 -22.55 -6.24 40.04
C LEU A 41 -22.97 -7.22 41.14
N GLY A 42 -23.29 -8.45 40.75
CA GLY A 42 -23.22 -9.63 41.61
C GLY A 42 -24.43 -10.56 41.53
N GLU A 43 -24.35 -11.63 40.74
CA GLU A 43 -24.08 -12.98 41.28
C GLU A 43 -23.98 -14.01 40.15
N VAL A 44 -23.21 -15.05 40.45
CA VAL A 44 -22.60 -16.01 39.53
C VAL A 44 -23.41 -17.31 39.55
N ASP A 45 -23.52 -17.93 38.38
CA ASP A 45 -23.66 -19.36 38.10
C ASP A 45 -24.99 -20.12 38.29
N LYS A 46 -25.27 -20.86 37.19
CA LYS A 46 -26.14 -22.05 37.00
C LYS A 46 -27.65 -21.84 36.89
N ILE A 47 -28.11 -21.62 35.65
CA ILE A 47 -29.11 -22.52 35.03
C ILE A 47 -28.70 -22.75 33.57
N ILE A 48 -28.35 -23.99 33.28
CA ILE A 48 -28.27 -24.58 31.93
C ILE A 48 -29.71 -24.81 31.48
N GLU A 49 -30.14 -24.14 30.41
CA GLU A 49 -30.96 -24.67 29.30
C GLU A 49 -31.73 -23.55 28.58
N GLU A 50 -31.58 -23.56 27.25
CA GLU A 50 -32.54 -23.05 26.26
C GLU A 50 -32.86 -21.56 26.24
N SER A 51 -31.99 -20.80 25.56
CA SER A 51 -32.44 -19.69 24.71
C SER A 51 -31.56 -19.56 23.48
N SER A 52 -31.56 -20.61 22.65
CA SER A 52 -31.12 -20.54 21.27
C SER A 52 -32.18 -19.80 20.43
N GLU A 53 -32.29 -18.49 20.58
CA GLU A 53 -32.95 -17.67 19.56
C GLU A 53 -31.96 -17.34 18.45
N GLY A 54 -31.46 -18.43 17.83
CA GLY A 54 -31.02 -18.38 16.46
C GLY A 54 -32.26 -18.22 15.59
N LEU A 55 -32.31 -17.16 14.79
CA LEU A 55 -33.35 -16.91 13.80
C LEU A 55 -33.82 -18.22 13.12
N PRO A 56 -35.10 -18.59 13.23
CA PRO A 56 -35.63 -19.87 12.76
C PRO A 56 -35.85 -19.85 11.24
N LEU A 57 -34.77 -19.80 10.47
CA LEU A 57 -34.79 -20.00 9.01
C LEU A 57 -33.68 -20.93 8.50
N LEU A 58 -32.95 -21.61 9.39
CA LEU A 58 -31.80 -22.44 9.04
C LEU A 58 -32.14 -23.93 8.80
N ARG A 59 -33.25 -24.22 8.10
CA ARG A 59 -33.51 -25.58 7.59
C ARG A 59 -33.62 -25.67 6.08
N ASN A 60 -33.92 -24.56 5.40
CA ASN A 60 -34.14 -24.53 3.95
C ASN A 60 -33.45 -23.30 3.35
N ALA A 61 -32.14 -23.35 3.09
CA ALA A 61 -31.54 -22.34 2.22
C ALA A 61 -32.14 -22.54 0.82
N ALA A 62 -33.10 -21.69 0.45
CA ALA A 62 -33.81 -21.80 -0.83
C ALA A 62 -32.80 -21.81 -1.99
N GLU A 63 -32.97 -22.75 -2.92
CA GLU A 63 -32.10 -22.85 -4.08
C GLU A 63 -32.34 -21.62 -5.00
N PRO A 64 -31.27 -20.92 -5.42
CA PRO A 64 -31.40 -19.83 -6.38
C PRO A 64 -32.02 -20.33 -7.69
N TYR A 65 -32.95 -19.58 -8.25
CA TYR A 65 -33.54 -19.88 -9.56
C TYR A 65 -33.53 -18.64 -10.46
N ILE A 66 -33.61 -18.89 -11.77
CA ILE A 66 -33.64 -17.83 -12.78
C ILE A 66 -34.98 -17.08 -12.66
N GLY A 67 -34.92 -15.75 -12.60
CA GLY A 67 -36.09 -14.89 -12.41
C GLY A 67 -36.29 -14.43 -10.96
N MET A 68 -35.54 -14.96 -9.99
CA MET A 68 -35.60 -14.49 -8.60
C MET A 68 -35.22 -13.00 -8.51
N GLU A 69 -36.04 -12.21 -7.81
CA GLU A 69 -35.89 -10.76 -7.67
C GLU A 69 -35.34 -10.37 -6.30
N PHE A 70 -34.52 -9.33 -6.27
CA PHE A 70 -33.96 -8.73 -5.07
C PHE A 70 -34.09 -7.21 -5.09
N LYS A 71 -34.33 -6.62 -3.91
CA LYS A 71 -34.39 -5.16 -3.72
C LYS A 71 -33.03 -4.49 -3.90
N SER A 72 -31.95 -5.18 -3.56
CA SER A 72 -30.59 -4.66 -3.66
C SER A 72 -29.60 -5.75 -4.11
N ARG A 73 -28.47 -5.30 -4.66
CA ARG A 73 -27.33 -6.16 -4.99
C ARG A 73 -26.79 -6.88 -3.75
N ASP A 74 -26.76 -6.20 -2.61
CA ASP A 74 -26.21 -6.74 -1.37
C ASP A 74 -27.13 -7.79 -0.75
N ALA A 75 -28.45 -7.62 -0.82
CA ALA A 75 -29.40 -8.66 -0.43
C ALA A 75 -29.22 -9.94 -1.26
N ALA A 76 -29.01 -9.80 -2.57
CA ALA A 76 -28.74 -10.93 -3.44
C ALA A 76 -27.36 -11.58 -3.15
N ARG A 77 -26.36 -10.77 -2.77
CA ARG A 77 -25.05 -11.25 -2.34
C ARG A 77 -25.17 -12.10 -1.08
N GLU A 78 -25.87 -11.61 -0.06
CA GLU A 78 -26.08 -12.30 1.21
C GLU A 78 -26.83 -13.60 1.02
N PHE A 79 -27.89 -13.58 0.21
CA PHE A 79 -28.62 -14.78 -0.17
C PHE A 79 -27.70 -15.84 -0.81
N TYR A 80 -26.88 -15.45 -1.78
CA TYR A 80 -25.99 -16.39 -2.44
C TYR A 80 -24.84 -16.85 -1.55
N ILE A 81 -24.36 -16.01 -0.62
CA ILE A 81 -23.41 -16.41 0.42
C ILE A 81 -24.05 -17.46 1.33
N ALA A 82 -25.28 -17.26 1.79
CA ALA A 82 -25.99 -18.22 2.64
C ALA A 82 -26.18 -19.56 1.91
N TYR A 83 -26.60 -19.52 0.64
CA TYR A 83 -26.69 -20.70 -0.23
C TYR A 83 -25.33 -21.40 -0.37
N GLY A 84 -24.27 -20.66 -0.70
CA GLY A 84 -22.93 -21.21 -0.85
C GLY A 84 -22.43 -21.88 0.42
N ARG A 85 -22.70 -21.30 1.59
CA ARG A 85 -22.37 -21.89 2.89
C ARG A 85 -23.12 -23.20 3.14
N HIS A 86 -24.40 -23.25 2.81
CA HIS A 86 -25.21 -24.45 2.96
C HIS A 86 -24.77 -25.57 2.01
N ILE A 87 -24.34 -25.23 0.80
CA ILE A 87 -23.87 -26.21 -0.19
C ILE A 87 -22.41 -26.62 0.03
N GLY A 88 -21.57 -25.76 0.61
CA GLY A 88 -20.18 -26.09 0.93
C GLY A 88 -19.11 -25.30 0.17
N PHE A 89 -19.41 -24.12 -0.35
CA PHE A 89 -18.44 -23.28 -1.04
C PHE A 89 -18.49 -21.82 -0.59
N THR A 90 -17.40 -21.09 -0.81
CA THR A 90 -17.35 -19.65 -0.54
C THR A 90 -17.62 -18.85 -1.81
N VAL A 91 -18.38 -17.78 -1.68
CA VAL A 91 -18.76 -16.87 -2.77
C VAL A 91 -17.78 -15.71 -2.87
N ARG A 92 -17.48 -15.31 -4.10
CA ARG A 92 -16.67 -14.15 -4.44
C ARG A 92 -17.43 -13.21 -5.39
N ILE A 93 -17.19 -11.91 -5.24
CA ILE A 93 -17.66 -10.90 -6.19
C ILE A 93 -16.73 -10.93 -7.41
N HIS A 94 -17.29 -11.17 -8.59
CA HIS A 94 -16.55 -11.14 -9.85
C HIS A 94 -16.76 -9.79 -10.56
N HIS A 95 -17.27 -9.80 -11.78
CA HIS A 95 -17.37 -8.63 -12.64
C HIS A 95 -18.66 -7.84 -12.41
N ASN A 96 -18.53 -6.51 -12.41
CA ASN A 96 -19.65 -5.57 -12.44
C ASN A 96 -19.90 -5.16 -13.88
N ARG A 97 -21.10 -5.40 -14.40
CA ARG A 97 -21.49 -4.92 -15.74
C ARG A 97 -22.05 -3.51 -15.62
N ARG A 98 -21.56 -2.60 -16.45
CA ARG A 98 -21.97 -1.19 -16.47
C ARG A 98 -22.71 -0.85 -17.77
N SER A 99 -23.67 0.06 -17.67
CA SER A 99 -24.36 0.62 -18.84
C SER A 99 -23.38 1.39 -19.71
N ARG A 100 -23.49 1.26 -21.03
CA ARG A 100 -22.66 2.03 -21.98
C ARG A 100 -23.08 3.51 -22.05
N ILE A 101 -24.31 3.82 -21.66
CA ILE A 101 -24.89 5.16 -21.77
C ILE A 101 -24.58 5.97 -20.51
N ASN A 102 -24.92 5.42 -19.33
CA ASN A 102 -24.85 6.16 -18.06
C ASN A 102 -23.73 5.68 -17.13
N ASN A 103 -22.91 4.69 -17.54
CA ASN A 103 -21.87 4.05 -16.73
C ASN A 103 -22.35 3.48 -15.36
N SER A 104 -23.66 3.40 -15.15
CA SER A 104 -24.30 2.85 -13.96
C SER A 104 -24.16 1.33 -13.92
N VAL A 105 -24.10 0.73 -12.73
CA VAL A 105 -23.97 -0.72 -12.58
C VAL A 105 -25.32 -1.38 -12.89
N ILE A 106 -25.37 -2.13 -13.99
CA ILE A 106 -26.57 -2.82 -14.49
C ILE A 106 -26.52 -4.33 -14.27
N GLY A 107 -25.41 -4.87 -13.78
CA GLY A 107 -25.27 -6.30 -13.57
C GLY A 107 -24.14 -6.68 -12.63
N GLN A 108 -24.28 -7.82 -11.97
CA GLN A 108 -23.30 -8.37 -11.06
C GLN A 108 -23.15 -9.87 -11.26
N ASP A 109 -21.91 -10.35 -11.34
CA ASP A 109 -21.61 -11.78 -11.28
C ASP A 109 -21.07 -12.14 -9.88
N PHE A 110 -21.64 -13.17 -9.27
CA PHE A 110 -21.13 -13.85 -8.09
C PHE A 110 -20.67 -15.26 -8.47
N VAL A 111 -19.52 -15.67 -7.95
CA VAL A 111 -18.84 -16.89 -8.41
C VAL A 111 -18.32 -17.69 -7.23
N CYS A 112 -18.06 -18.98 -7.44
CA CYS A 112 -17.30 -19.77 -6.47
C CYS A 112 -15.89 -19.18 -6.26
N SER A 113 -15.30 -19.33 -5.07
CA SER A 113 -13.92 -18.94 -4.80
C SER A 113 -12.90 -19.64 -5.69
N LYS A 114 -13.23 -20.85 -6.17
CA LYS A 114 -12.39 -21.64 -7.06
C LYS A 114 -12.66 -21.39 -8.55
N GLU A 115 -13.45 -20.36 -8.88
CA GLU A 115 -13.84 -20.04 -10.26
C GLU A 115 -12.68 -19.51 -11.12
N GLY A 116 -12.69 -19.93 -12.39
CA GLY A 116 -11.71 -19.54 -13.40
C GLY A 116 -10.31 -20.06 -13.14
N PHE A 117 -9.35 -19.57 -13.92
CA PHE A 117 -7.92 -19.85 -13.73
C PHE A 117 -7.19 -18.54 -13.46
N ARG A 118 -6.15 -18.60 -12.62
CA ARG A 118 -5.31 -17.43 -12.38
C ARG A 118 -4.39 -17.23 -13.57
N GLU A 119 -4.39 -16.04 -14.16
CA GLU A 119 -3.50 -15.75 -15.29
C GLU A 119 -2.02 -15.85 -14.89
N LYS A 120 -1.20 -16.34 -15.83
CA LYS A 120 0.25 -16.55 -15.65
C LYS A 120 0.98 -15.28 -15.23
N LYS A 121 0.54 -14.11 -15.71
CA LYS A 121 1.12 -12.79 -15.32
C LYS A 121 1.08 -12.52 -13.82
N TYR A 122 0.14 -13.11 -13.08
CA TYR A 122 0.05 -12.97 -11.63
C TYR A 122 0.87 -13.99 -10.85
N MET A 123 1.43 -15.00 -11.53
CA MET A 123 2.30 -16.01 -10.93
C MET A 123 3.77 -15.60 -11.07
N TYR A 124 4.16 -15.10 -12.24
CA TYR A 124 5.55 -14.77 -12.58
C TYR A 124 5.83 -13.27 -12.58
N ARG A 125 5.54 -12.63 -11.44
CA ARG A 125 5.87 -11.21 -11.23
C ARG A 125 7.29 -11.12 -10.67
N LYS A 126 8.22 -10.53 -11.44
CA LYS A 126 9.63 -10.36 -11.07
C LYS A 126 9.82 -9.35 -9.92
N ASP A 127 8.86 -8.45 -9.73
CA ASP A 127 8.81 -7.38 -8.73
C ASP A 127 8.29 -7.84 -7.34
N ARG A 128 8.08 -9.15 -7.13
CA ARG A 128 7.53 -9.65 -5.85
C ARG A 128 8.60 -9.77 -4.77
N VAL A 129 8.36 -9.09 -3.64
CA VAL A 129 9.13 -9.26 -2.40
C VAL A 129 8.75 -10.56 -1.66
N LEU A 130 7.48 -11.00 -1.78
CA LEU A 130 6.96 -12.20 -1.11
C LEU A 130 6.60 -13.31 -2.11
N PRO A 131 6.69 -14.59 -1.70
CA PRO A 131 6.33 -15.72 -2.56
C PRO A 131 4.89 -15.61 -3.08
N PRO A 132 4.60 -16.13 -4.28
CA PRO A 132 3.26 -16.08 -4.84
C PRO A 132 2.28 -16.88 -3.97
N PRO A 133 1.10 -16.33 -3.64
CA PRO A 133 0.11 -17.07 -2.88
C PRO A 133 -0.39 -18.29 -3.67
N PRO A 134 -0.79 -19.37 -2.98
CA PRO A 134 -1.15 -20.64 -3.60
C PRO A 134 -2.27 -20.49 -4.63
N ILE A 135 -2.24 -21.36 -5.63
CA ILE A 135 -3.28 -21.42 -6.66
C ILE A 135 -4.53 -22.05 -6.04
N THR A 136 -5.57 -21.24 -5.88
CA THR A 136 -6.85 -21.65 -5.29
C THR A 136 -7.98 -21.75 -6.32
N ARG A 137 -7.73 -21.30 -7.56
CA ARG A 137 -8.71 -21.32 -8.64
C ARG A 137 -8.50 -22.53 -9.53
N GLU A 138 -9.51 -23.38 -9.63
CA GLU A 138 -9.51 -24.68 -10.29
C GLU A 138 -10.42 -24.70 -11.54
N GLY A 139 -10.88 -23.55 -12.00
CA GLY A 139 -11.77 -23.45 -13.16
C GLY A 139 -13.24 -23.71 -12.86
N CYS A 140 -13.69 -23.54 -11.61
CA CYS A 140 -15.07 -23.83 -11.23
C CYS A 140 -16.09 -23.01 -12.04
N PRO A 141 -17.12 -23.62 -12.65
CA PRO A 141 -18.11 -22.89 -13.45
C PRO A 141 -19.28 -22.33 -12.62
N ALA A 142 -19.39 -22.69 -11.34
CA ALA A 142 -20.48 -22.28 -10.48
C ALA A 142 -20.58 -20.76 -10.35
N MET A 143 -21.73 -20.22 -10.75
CA MET A 143 -21.97 -18.78 -10.80
C MET A 143 -23.44 -18.41 -10.64
N LEU A 144 -23.68 -17.21 -10.10
CA LEU A 144 -24.97 -16.54 -10.06
C LEU A 144 -24.81 -15.16 -10.70
N ARG A 145 -25.64 -14.84 -11.68
CA ARG A 145 -25.57 -13.59 -12.43
C ARG A 145 -26.85 -12.79 -12.27
N LEU A 146 -26.68 -11.55 -11.83
CA LEU A 146 -27.75 -10.59 -11.67
C LEU A 146 -27.75 -9.53 -12.76
N ALA A 147 -28.93 -9.08 -13.16
CA ALA A 147 -29.13 -7.90 -13.98
C ALA A 147 -30.17 -6.98 -13.33
N LEU A 148 -29.93 -5.68 -13.41
CA LEU A 148 -30.87 -4.66 -12.99
C LEU A 148 -31.97 -4.53 -14.07
N ARG A 149 -33.22 -4.77 -13.68
CA ARG A 149 -34.42 -4.58 -14.50
C ARG A 149 -35.12 -3.31 -14.04
N ASP A 150 -35.59 -2.53 -15.03
CA ASP A 150 -36.36 -1.30 -14.85
C ASP A 150 -35.72 -0.25 -13.93
N GLY A 151 -34.40 -0.35 -13.71
CA GLY A 151 -33.65 0.53 -12.81
C GLY A 151 -33.89 0.30 -11.30
N VAL A 152 -34.79 -0.60 -10.92
CA VAL A 152 -35.23 -0.76 -9.51
C VAL A 152 -34.92 -2.15 -8.95
N LYS A 153 -35.04 -3.20 -9.76
CA LYS A 153 -35.03 -4.59 -9.27
C LYS A 153 -33.85 -5.38 -9.80
N TRP A 154 -33.19 -6.13 -8.93
CA TRP A 154 -32.11 -7.04 -9.32
C TRP A 154 -32.65 -8.43 -9.57
N VAL A 155 -32.50 -8.94 -10.78
CA VAL A 155 -33.06 -10.24 -11.19
C VAL A 155 -31.96 -11.23 -11.53
N VAL A 156 -32.09 -12.47 -11.07
CA VAL A 156 -31.21 -13.58 -11.46
C VAL A 156 -31.46 -13.93 -12.92
N THR A 157 -30.44 -13.77 -13.76
CA THR A 157 -30.51 -14.04 -15.21
C THR A 157 -29.82 -15.34 -15.59
N LYS A 158 -28.82 -15.78 -14.81
CA LYS A 158 -28.13 -17.06 -15.01
C LYS A 158 -27.72 -17.63 -13.67
N PHE A 159 -27.94 -18.93 -13.51
CA PHE A 159 -27.51 -19.70 -12.35
C PHE A 159 -26.87 -20.99 -12.84
N VAL A 160 -25.67 -21.29 -12.35
CA VAL A 160 -24.93 -22.53 -12.62
C VAL A 160 -24.59 -23.15 -11.27
N LYS A 161 -25.20 -24.30 -10.99
CA LYS A 161 -25.02 -25.06 -9.74
C LYS A 161 -23.79 -25.96 -9.75
N GLU A 162 -23.35 -26.38 -10.92
CA GLU A 162 -22.32 -27.41 -11.07
C GLU A 162 -20.95 -26.93 -10.58
N HIS A 163 -20.29 -27.78 -9.79
CA HIS A 163 -18.93 -27.57 -9.33
C HIS A 163 -18.02 -28.67 -9.90
N ASN A 164 -16.79 -28.29 -10.25
CA ASN A 164 -15.76 -29.22 -10.73
C ASN A 164 -14.80 -29.66 -9.61
N HIS A 165 -15.14 -29.39 -8.35
CA HIS A 165 -14.31 -29.69 -7.19
C HIS A 165 -15.17 -30.16 -6.02
N SER A 166 -14.57 -30.89 -5.09
CA SER A 166 -15.25 -31.31 -3.87
C SER A 166 -15.68 -30.10 -3.04
N LEU A 167 -16.91 -30.15 -2.54
CA LEU A 167 -17.48 -29.14 -1.66
C LEU A 167 -17.11 -29.44 -0.20
N MET A 168 -17.02 -28.40 0.61
CA MET A 168 -16.75 -28.52 2.05
C MET A 168 -18.04 -28.88 2.79
N SER A 169 -17.94 -29.52 3.96
CA SER A 169 -19.10 -29.63 4.85
C SER A 169 -19.57 -28.22 5.26
N PRO A 170 -20.88 -27.95 5.39
CA PRO A 170 -21.40 -26.61 5.67
C PRO A 170 -20.78 -25.95 6.91
N GLY A 171 -20.53 -26.73 7.97
CA GLY A 171 -19.87 -26.26 9.19
C GLY A 171 -18.37 -25.94 9.03
N LYS A 172 -17.74 -26.38 7.94
CA LYS A 172 -16.32 -26.13 7.64
C LYS A 172 -16.11 -25.01 6.62
N VAL A 173 -17.19 -24.43 6.07
CA VAL A 173 -17.08 -23.31 5.11
C VAL A 173 -16.60 -22.05 5.86
N PRO A 174 -15.40 -21.53 5.53
CA PRO A 174 -14.88 -20.35 6.21
C PRO A 174 -15.85 -19.18 6.11
N TRP A 175 -16.10 -18.51 7.24
CA TRP A 175 -16.87 -17.28 7.25
C TRP A 175 -16.09 -16.19 6.49
N ARG A 176 -16.56 -15.92 5.27
CA ARG A 176 -16.17 -14.79 4.42
C ARG A 176 -17.29 -13.74 4.40
N GLY A 177 -18.07 -13.65 5.49
CA GLY A 177 -18.93 -12.51 5.76
C GLY A 177 -18.06 -11.29 6.08
N SER A 178 -18.65 -10.09 5.98
CA SER A 178 -17.97 -8.84 6.36
C SER A 178 -17.60 -8.77 7.84
N THR A 179 -18.00 -9.77 8.64
CA THR A 179 -17.71 -9.95 10.07
C THR A 179 -16.29 -10.44 10.34
N LYS A 180 -15.28 -9.98 9.59
CA LYS A 180 -13.87 -10.22 9.93
C LYS A 180 -13.31 -9.19 10.93
N ASN A 181 -14.20 -8.41 11.55
CA ASN A 181 -13.87 -7.41 12.56
C ASN A 181 -14.20 -7.94 13.97
N LEU A 182 -13.75 -9.16 14.29
CA LEU A 182 -13.73 -9.68 15.67
C LEU A 182 -12.30 -9.75 16.25
N ILE A 183 -11.31 -9.29 15.48
CA ILE A 183 -10.22 -8.48 16.06
C ILE A 183 -10.86 -7.09 16.08
N THR A 184 -11.09 -6.52 17.25
CA THR A 184 -11.65 -5.16 17.35
C THR A 184 -10.88 -4.27 16.40
N GLU A 185 -11.58 -3.44 15.61
CA GLU A 185 -10.91 -2.50 14.69
C GLU A 185 -9.84 -1.68 15.46
N ASP A 186 -10.10 -1.43 16.73
CA ASP A 186 -9.19 -0.83 17.72
C ASP A 186 -7.83 -1.51 17.85
N GLU A 187 -7.74 -2.85 17.83
CA GLU A 187 -6.45 -3.57 17.92
C GLU A 187 -5.61 -3.40 16.65
N LYS A 188 -6.26 -3.37 15.47
CA LYS A 188 -5.57 -3.12 14.20
C LYS A 188 -5.12 -1.66 14.14
N ASP A 189 -5.98 -0.73 14.54
CA ASP A 189 -5.67 0.69 14.57
C ASP A 189 -4.57 1.00 15.58
N GLN A 190 -4.57 0.32 16.73
CA GLN A 190 -3.48 0.39 17.71
C GLN A 190 -2.17 -0.10 17.10
N ARG A 191 -2.20 -1.25 16.41
CA ARG A 191 -1.00 -1.76 15.73
C ARG A 191 -0.50 -0.84 14.63
N ILE A 192 -1.41 -0.20 13.88
CA ILE A 192 -1.07 0.79 12.86
C ILE A 192 -0.38 2.01 13.52
N ARG A 193 -0.92 2.53 14.62
CA ARG A 193 -0.31 3.65 15.35
C ARG A 193 1.10 3.30 15.86
N GLU A 194 1.27 2.13 16.47
CA GLU A 194 2.57 1.64 16.95
C GLU A 194 3.61 1.58 15.82
N LEU A 195 3.26 0.92 14.71
CA LEU A 195 4.17 0.79 13.56
C LEU A 195 4.47 2.15 12.92
N THR A 196 3.50 3.06 12.90
CA THR A 196 3.69 4.43 12.38
C THR A 196 4.67 5.20 13.25
N GLN A 197 4.56 5.08 14.58
CA GLN A 197 5.49 5.69 15.52
C GLN A 197 6.91 5.12 15.37
N GLU A 198 7.03 3.80 15.26
CA GLU A 198 8.31 3.13 15.04
C GLU A 198 8.98 3.58 13.73
N LEU A 199 8.21 3.66 12.65
CA LEU A 199 8.68 4.18 11.37
C LEU A 199 9.15 5.65 11.48
N ASN A 200 8.39 6.50 12.17
CA ASN A 200 8.75 7.90 12.36
C ASN A 200 10.03 8.04 13.20
N ASN A 201 10.20 7.22 14.23
CA ASN A 201 11.40 7.18 15.05
C ASN A 201 12.63 6.78 14.21
N GLU A 202 12.52 5.74 13.38
CA GLU A 202 13.61 5.33 12.48
C GLU A 202 13.92 6.39 11.41
N LYS A 203 12.90 7.01 10.81
CA LYS A 203 13.08 8.15 9.90
C LYS A 203 13.85 9.29 10.56
N GLN A 204 13.52 9.62 11.80
CA GLN A 204 14.19 10.69 12.53
C GLN A 204 15.64 10.33 12.87
N LYS A 205 15.92 9.07 13.23
CA LYS A 205 17.31 8.59 13.41
C LYS A 205 18.11 8.67 12.11
N CYS A 206 17.52 8.23 11.00
CA CYS A 206 18.13 8.33 9.67
C CYS A 206 18.44 9.79 9.32
N LYS A 207 17.48 10.70 9.51
CA LYS A 207 17.65 12.14 9.28
C LYS A 207 18.80 12.74 10.08
N ARG A 208 18.93 12.37 11.37
CA ARG A 208 20.05 12.81 12.24
C ARG A 208 21.40 12.28 11.74
N ARG A 209 21.47 11.02 11.33
CA ARG A 209 22.71 10.43 10.75
C ARG A 209 23.09 11.12 9.45
N CYS A 210 22.13 11.35 8.55
CA CYS A 210 22.36 12.08 7.30
C CYS A 210 22.85 13.50 7.57
N ALA A 211 22.26 14.24 8.52
CA ALA A 211 22.73 15.57 8.88
C ALA A 211 24.18 15.54 9.39
N ALA A 212 24.54 14.59 10.25
CA ALA A 212 25.92 14.45 10.74
C ALA A 212 26.91 14.17 9.60
N TYR A 213 26.57 13.26 8.67
CA TYR A 213 27.41 13.00 7.51
C TYR A 213 27.53 14.21 6.58
N GLN A 214 26.44 14.97 6.39
CA GLN A 214 26.48 16.20 5.61
C GLN A 214 27.41 17.25 6.24
N GLU A 215 27.37 17.44 7.56
CA GLU A 215 28.29 18.36 8.25
C GLU A 215 29.75 17.92 8.14
N GLN A 216 30.02 16.62 8.26
CA GLN A 216 31.37 16.07 8.06
C GLN A 216 31.88 16.34 6.65
N LEU A 217 31.06 16.10 5.62
CA LEU A 217 31.42 16.36 4.24
C LEU A 217 31.64 17.84 3.96
N ARG A 218 30.78 18.73 4.49
CA ARG A 218 30.95 20.19 4.37
C ARG A 218 32.28 20.64 4.97
N THR A 219 32.66 20.10 6.12
CA THR A 219 33.93 20.44 6.79
C THR A 219 35.13 20.03 5.94
N ILE A 220 35.11 18.83 5.37
CA ILE A 220 36.18 18.33 4.50
C ILE A 220 36.28 19.17 3.22
N LEU A 221 35.14 19.45 2.58
CA LEU A 221 35.12 20.26 1.36
C LEU A 221 35.69 21.66 1.61
N LYS A 222 35.30 22.31 2.71
CA LYS A 222 35.84 23.61 3.10
C LYS A 222 37.36 23.59 3.31
N PHE A 223 37.87 22.54 3.96
CA PHE A 223 39.32 22.37 4.15
C PHE A 223 40.06 22.22 2.81
N VAL A 224 39.50 21.44 1.87
CA VAL A 224 40.08 21.26 0.53
C VAL A 224 40.07 22.57 -0.25
N GLU A 225 38.98 23.34 -0.19
CA GLU A 225 38.88 24.66 -0.84
C GLU A 225 39.93 25.63 -0.28
N GLU A 226 40.01 25.78 1.04
CA GLU A 226 40.99 26.67 1.67
C GLU A 226 42.43 26.28 1.34
N HIS A 227 42.74 24.98 1.32
CA HIS A 227 44.05 24.49 0.93
C HIS A 227 44.36 24.77 -0.54
N THR A 228 43.37 24.63 -1.43
CA THR A 228 43.51 24.92 -2.86
C THR A 228 43.75 26.41 -3.10
N ASP A 229 43.05 27.28 -2.40
CA ASP A 229 43.24 28.73 -2.46
C ASP A 229 44.64 29.14 -1.97
N GLN A 230 45.11 28.52 -0.88
CA GLN A 230 46.46 28.77 -0.36
C GLN A 230 47.55 28.33 -1.36
N LEU A 231 47.40 27.16 -1.97
CA LEU A 231 48.31 26.71 -3.01
C LEU A 231 48.28 27.63 -4.23
N SER A 232 47.09 28.06 -4.67
CA SER A 232 46.93 28.97 -5.81
C SER A 232 47.64 30.31 -5.57
N LYS A 233 47.47 30.92 -4.39
CA LYS A 233 48.19 32.14 -4.00
C LYS A 233 49.71 31.95 -4.04
N LYS A 234 50.23 30.86 -3.45
CA LYS A 234 51.67 30.57 -3.49
C LYS A 234 52.20 30.41 -4.92
N VAL A 235 51.44 29.75 -5.79
CA VAL A 235 51.81 29.60 -7.21
C VAL A 235 51.81 30.96 -7.90
N GLN A 236 50.80 31.81 -7.67
CA GLN A 236 50.74 33.17 -8.22
C GLN A 236 51.92 34.02 -7.75
N ASP A 237 52.29 33.96 -6.47
CA ASP A 237 53.44 34.68 -5.92
C ASP A 237 54.75 34.24 -6.61
N ILE A 238 54.94 32.93 -6.79
CA ILE A 238 56.12 32.38 -7.50
C ILE A 238 56.15 32.85 -8.95
N VAL A 239 55.02 32.78 -9.67
CA VAL A 239 54.93 33.23 -11.07
C VAL A 239 55.25 34.71 -11.17
N LYS A 240 54.69 35.56 -10.29
CA LYS A 240 54.96 37.00 -10.25
C LYS A 240 56.45 37.27 -10.01
N ASN A 241 57.07 36.60 -9.05
CA ASN A 241 58.50 36.72 -8.80
C ASN A 241 59.35 36.29 -10.02
N ILE A 242 58.95 35.23 -10.73
CA ILE A 242 59.66 34.80 -11.96
C ILE A 242 59.53 35.84 -13.06
N SER A 243 58.33 36.41 -13.28
CA SER A 243 58.11 37.45 -14.29
C SER A 243 58.91 38.72 -14.00
N GLU A 244 58.97 39.16 -12.73
CA GLU A 244 59.78 40.32 -12.32
C GLU A 244 61.28 40.08 -12.62
N LEU A 245 61.79 38.86 -12.34
CA LEU A 245 63.17 38.47 -12.66
C LEU A 245 63.43 38.33 -14.17
N GLU A 246 62.42 38.05 -14.98
CA GLU A 246 62.52 38.02 -16.44
C GLU A 246 62.53 39.43 -17.03
N GLU A 247 61.74 40.37 -16.49
CA GLU A 247 61.71 41.78 -16.88
C GLU A 247 63.05 42.48 -16.58
N GLU A 248 63.61 42.32 -15.37
CA GLU A 248 64.94 42.85 -15.02
C GLU A 248 66.04 42.34 -15.97
N ARG A 249 65.90 41.10 -16.44
CA ARG A 249 66.88 40.45 -17.33
C ARG A 249 66.74 40.92 -18.79
N LEU A 250 65.58 41.42 -19.19
CA LEU A 250 65.33 42.03 -20.49
C LEU A 250 65.81 43.49 -20.53
N GLU A 251 65.65 44.26 -19.45
CA GLU A 251 66.19 45.62 -19.33
C GLU A 251 67.74 45.65 -19.35
N ASP A 252 68.38 44.65 -18.72
CA ASP A 252 69.85 44.46 -18.77
C ASP A 252 70.36 44.01 -20.15
N SER A 253 69.49 43.42 -21.00
CA SER A 253 69.82 42.97 -22.35
C SER A 253 69.70 44.09 -23.39
N ASP A 254 68.74 45.01 -23.24
CA ASP A 254 68.57 46.15 -24.15
C ASP A 254 69.65 47.24 -23.97
N CYS A 255 70.32 47.31 -22.81
CA CYS A 255 71.51 48.16 -22.61
C CYS A 255 72.78 47.63 -23.32
N ARG A 256 72.75 46.50 -24.02
CA ARG A 256 73.90 45.95 -24.78
C ARG A 256 73.88 46.27 -26.27
N TYR A 257 72.88 47.00 -26.79
CA TYR A 257 72.75 47.36 -28.21
C TYR A 257 72.47 48.86 -28.48
N VAL A 258 73.06 49.76 -27.69
CA VAL A 258 73.20 51.20 -28.04
C VAL A 258 74.65 51.64 -27.93
#